data_AF-A0A7S0FI37-F1
#
_entry.id   AF-A0A7S0FI37-F1
#
_cell.length_a   1.000
_cell.length_b   1.000
_cell.length_c   1.000
_cell.angle_alpha   90.00
_cell.angle_beta   90.00
_cell.angle_gamma   90.00
#
_symmetry.space_group_name_H-M   'P 1'
#
loop_
_entity.id
_entity.type
_entity.pdbx_description
1 polymer ?
#
loop_
_entity_poly.entity_id
_entity_poly.type
_entity_poly.pdbx_seq_one_letter_code
_entity_poly.pdbx_strand_id
1 'polypeptide(L)'
;EILERFIAKYANLFTWIPPRAGAIAAIRFLGPLSSAELGTELAEEGIGIKPAYCFADTIMEDYFRVGFGEEKMPAALEALEVFVEKRKDSWRNKTGPEK
;
A
#
# COMPACT_ATOMS: atom_id res chain seq x y z
N GLU A 1 -2.89 -16.14 3.49
CA GLU A 1 -4.01 -15.37 2.88
C GLU A 1 -3.60 -14.64 1.60
N ILE A 2 -4.53 -14.05 0.85
CA ILE A 2 -4.27 -13.34 -0.42
C ILE A 2 -3.41 -12.08 -0.23
N LEU A 3 -3.59 -11.35 0.87
CA LEU A 3 -2.80 -10.14 1.17
C LEU A 3 -1.35 -10.48 1.51
N GLU A 4 -1.12 -11.57 2.25
CA GLU A 4 0.24 -12.08 2.53
C GLU A 4 1.01 -12.41 1.25
N ARG A 5 0.33 -13.03 0.26
CA ARG A 5 0.93 -13.36 -1.03
C ARG A 5 1.32 -12.10 -1.80
N PHE A 6 0.47 -11.07 -1.78
CA PHE A 6 0.79 -9.77 -2.36
C PHE A 6 2.03 -9.14 -1.71
N ILE A 7 2.06 -9.09 -0.37
CA ILE A 7 3.20 -8.52 0.37
C ILE A 7 4.48 -9.31 0.08
N ALA A 8 4.42 -10.64 0.04
CA ALA A 8 5.58 -11.47 -0.29
C ALA A 8 6.08 -11.24 -1.72
N LYS A 9 5.17 -11.09 -2.70
CA LYS A 9 5.50 -10.83 -4.11
C LYS A 9 6.20 -9.47 -4.29
N TYR A 10 5.78 -8.46 -3.52
CA TYR A 10 6.28 -7.10 -3.61
C TYR A 10 7.03 -6.65 -2.34
N ALA A 11 7.74 -7.57 -1.68
CA ALA A 11 8.39 -7.32 -0.39
C ALA A 11 9.46 -6.21 -0.42
N ASN A 12 9.97 -5.90 -1.61
CA ASN A 12 10.90 -4.79 -1.85
C ASN A 12 10.20 -3.41 -1.92
N LEU A 13 8.87 -3.38 -2.05
CA LEU A 13 8.06 -2.15 -2.14
C LEU A 13 7.07 -2.02 -0.98
N PHE A 14 6.67 -3.13 -0.36
CA PHE A 14 5.71 -3.13 0.72
C PHE A 14 6.20 -3.99 1.89
N THR A 15 6.01 -3.46 3.09
CA THR A 15 6.06 -4.25 4.33
C THR A 15 4.74 -4.06 5.07
N TRP A 16 4.44 -4.91 6.04
CA TRP A 16 3.16 -4.85 6.72
C TRP A 16 3.29 -5.23 8.19
N ILE A 17 2.35 -4.74 8.98
CA ILE A 17 2.08 -5.20 10.34
C ILE A 17 0.80 -6.04 10.24
N PRO A 18 0.88 -7.38 10.36
CA PRO A 18 -0.29 -8.22 10.31
C PRO A 18 -1.25 -7.85 11.43
N PRO A 19 -2.57 -7.88 11.19
CA PRO A 19 -3.55 -7.60 12.24
C PRO A 19 -3.46 -8.65 13.34
N ARG A 20 -3.52 -8.21 14.59
CA ARG A 20 -3.70 -9.11 15.75
C ARG A 20 -5.14 -9.62 15.86
N ALA A 21 -6.10 -8.84 15.36
CA ALA A 21 -7.52 -9.17 15.27
C ALA A 21 -8.20 -8.25 14.24
N GLY A 22 -9.29 -8.71 13.64
CA GLY A 22 -10.06 -7.97 12.64
C GLY A 22 -9.46 -8.02 11.23
N ALA A 23 -10.12 -7.34 10.29
CA ALA A 23 -9.79 -7.40 8.86
C ALA A 23 -9.10 -6.12 8.35
N ILE A 24 -8.30 -5.47 9.19
CA ILE A 24 -7.60 -4.22 8.85
C ILE A 24 -6.10 -4.40 9.07
N ALA A 25 -5.32 -4.37 8.00
CA ALA A 25 -3.85 -4.41 8.07
C ALA A 25 -3.26 -3.01 7.92
N ALA A 26 -2.11 -2.77 8.56
CA ALA A 26 -1.29 -1.59 8.30
C ALA A 26 -0.15 -1.97 7.35
N ILE A 27 -0.11 -1.31 6.19
CA ILE A 27 0.90 -1.53 5.16
C ILE A 27 1.80 -0.30 5.11
N ARG A 28 3.11 -0.53 5.05
CA ARG A 28 4.12 0.49 4.77
C ARG A 28 4.55 0.38 3.32
N PHE A 29 4.51 1.49 2.61
CA PHE A 29 5.13 1.63 1.30
C PHE A 29 6.61 2.01 1.48
N LEU A 30 7.50 1.34 0.75
CA LEU A 30 8.95 1.58 0.76
C LEU A 30 9.42 2.36 -0.48
N GLY A 31 8.48 2.77 -1.33
CA GLY A 31 8.77 3.57 -2.51
C GLY A 31 8.94 5.06 -2.18
N PRO A 32 9.08 5.90 -3.22
CA PRO A 32 9.47 7.30 -3.06
C PRO A 32 8.31 8.22 -2.65
N LEU A 33 7.09 7.70 -2.51
CA LEU A 33 5.88 8.50 -2.28
C LEU A 33 5.44 8.35 -0.83
N SER A 34 4.91 9.43 -0.26
CA SER A 34 4.11 9.36 0.96
C SER A 34 2.81 8.57 0.70
N SER A 35 2.17 8.09 1.77
CA SER A 35 0.86 7.43 1.70
C SER A 35 -0.23 8.33 1.13
N ALA A 36 -0.11 9.65 1.28
CA ALA A 36 -1.02 10.62 0.71
C ALA A 36 -0.87 10.68 -0.81
N GLU A 37 0.36 10.83 -1.32
CA GLU A 37 0.65 10.85 -2.75
C GLU A 37 0.31 9.51 -3.41
N LEU A 38 0.69 8.39 -2.77
CA LEU A 38 0.30 7.07 -3.23
C LEU A 38 -1.23 6.90 -3.26
N GLY A 39 -1.93 7.42 -2.25
CA GLY A 39 -3.39 7.40 -2.18
C GLY A 39 -4.04 8.19 -3.32
N THR A 40 -3.46 9.32 -3.71
CA THR A 40 -3.90 10.10 -4.88
C THR A 40 -3.70 9.32 -6.17
N GLU A 41 -2.51 8.73 -6.41
CA GLU A 41 -2.26 7.96 -7.64
C GLU A 41 -3.16 6.71 -7.72
N LEU A 42 -3.41 6.04 -6.60
CA LEU A 42 -4.31 4.88 -6.55
C LEU A 42 -5.76 5.27 -6.81
N ALA A 43 -6.20 6.43 -6.31
CA ALA A 43 -7.56 6.92 -6.52
C ALA A 43 -7.85 7.22 -8.00
N GLU A 44 -6.86 7.69 -8.77
CA GLU A 44 -6.98 7.88 -10.22
C GLU A 44 -7.28 6.57 -10.98
N GLU A 45 -6.87 5.44 -10.42
CA GLU A 45 -7.10 4.08 -10.96
C GLU A 45 -8.29 3.38 -10.28
N GLY A 46 -9.06 4.10 -9.47
CA GLY A 46 -10.24 3.59 -8.77
C GLY A 46 -9.93 2.73 -7.53
N ILE A 47 -8.70 2.76 -7.02
CA ILE A 47 -8.27 1.99 -5.86
C ILE A 47 -8.27 2.90 -4.62
N GLY A 48 -9.09 2.56 -3.63
CA GLY A 48 -9.19 3.31 -2.37
C GLY A 48 -8.32 2.73 -1.27
N ILE A 49 -7.49 3.56 -0.64
CA ILE A 49 -6.78 3.24 0.61
C ILE A 49 -7.14 4.25 1.71
N LYS A 50 -6.77 3.96 2.96
CA LYS A 50 -6.84 4.93 4.08
C LYS A 50 -5.42 5.42 4.42
N PRO A 51 -4.99 6.61 3.94
CA PRO A 51 -3.65 7.13 4.19
C PRO A 51 -3.39 7.48 5.66
N ALA A 52 -2.12 7.68 6.02
CA ALA A 52 -1.68 7.99 7.38
C ALA A 52 -2.38 9.19 8.01
N TYR A 53 -2.61 10.27 7.24
CA TYR A 53 -3.22 11.51 7.74
C TYR A 53 -4.66 11.32 8.25
N CYS A 54 -5.32 10.21 7.91
CA CYS A 54 -6.62 9.87 8.47
C CYS A 54 -6.54 9.50 9.96
N PHE A 55 -5.35 9.35 10.53
CA PHE A 55 -5.10 8.91 11.90
C PHE A 55 -4.29 9.99 12.62
N ALA A 56 -4.97 10.72 13.52
CA ALA A 56 -4.51 12.00 14.09
C ALA A 56 -3.20 11.96 14.90
N ASP A 57 -2.69 10.78 15.27
CA ASP A 57 -1.67 10.64 16.32
C ASP A 57 -0.39 9.91 15.90
N THR A 58 -0.09 9.73 14.61
CA THR A 58 1.13 8.99 14.23
C THR A 58 1.83 9.52 12.98
N ILE A 59 3.10 9.92 13.13
CA ILE A 59 4.04 10.29 12.06
C ILE A 59 4.49 9.02 11.34
N MET A 60 3.57 8.40 10.60
CA MET A 60 3.81 7.22 9.78
C MET A 60 3.41 7.54 8.35
N GLU A 61 3.99 8.60 7.78
CA GLU A 61 3.62 9.14 6.46
C GLU A 61 3.64 8.08 5.35
N ASP A 62 4.48 7.05 5.46
CA ASP A 62 4.61 5.97 4.49
C ASP A 62 3.61 4.81 4.71
N TYR A 63 2.79 4.87 5.76
CA TYR A 63 1.83 3.83 6.10
C TYR A 63 0.42 4.17 5.63
N PHE A 64 -0.32 3.14 5.25
CA PHE A 64 -1.74 3.21 4.97
C PHE A 64 -2.43 1.96 5.52
N ARG A 65 -3.75 2.05 5.71
CA ARG A 65 -4.56 0.89 6.14
C ARG A 65 -5.34 0.32 4.97
N VAL A 66 -5.39 -1.02 4.95
CA VAL A 66 -6.20 -1.80 4.01
C VAL A 66 -7.19 -2.64 4.80
N GLY A 67 -8.48 -2.42 4.52
CA GLY A 67 -9.53 -3.35 4.92
C GLY A 67 -9.56 -4.51 3.93
N PHE A 68 -9.33 -5.74 4.38
CA PHE A 68 -9.29 -6.93 3.53
C PHE A 68 -10.45 -7.91 3.81
N GLY A 69 -11.46 -7.47 4.57
CA GLY A 69 -12.66 -8.25 4.90
C GLY A 69 -13.84 -8.06 3.94
N GLU A 70 -13.65 -7.29 2.86
CA GLU A 70 -14.70 -7.04 1.88
C GLU A 70 -14.69 -8.10 0.77
N GLU A 71 -15.86 -8.51 0.27
CA GLU A 71 -15.98 -9.51 -0.81
C GLU A 71 -15.22 -9.13 -2.08
N LYS A 72 -15.10 -7.82 -2.35
CA LYS A 72 -14.36 -7.28 -3.50
C LYS A 72 -12.84 -7.28 -3.33
N MET A 73 -12.30 -7.70 -2.18
CA MET A 73 -10.86 -7.67 -1.89
C MET A 73 -10.00 -8.37 -2.96
N PRO A 74 -10.36 -9.57 -3.48
CA PRO A 74 -9.56 -10.21 -4.52
C PRO A 74 -9.41 -9.35 -5.79
N ALA A 75 -10.51 -8.73 -6.26
CA ALA A 75 -10.50 -7.87 -7.44
C ALA A 75 -9.75 -6.54 -7.18
N ALA A 76 -9.91 -5.96 -5.99
CA ALA A 76 -9.16 -4.77 -5.59
C ALA A 76 -7.65 -5.05 -5.50
N LEU A 77 -7.27 -6.23 -5.02
CA LEU A 77 -5.87 -6.65 -4.93
C LEU A 77 -5.28 -6.88 -6.33
N GLU A 78 -6.02 -7.51 -7.24
CA GLU A 78 -5.60 -7.67 -8.64
C GLU A 78 -5.39 -6.33 -9.33
N ALA A 79 -6.31 -5.37 -9.16
CA ALA A 79 -6.15 -4.01 -9.68
C ALA A 79 -4.90 -3.33 -9.12
N LEU A 80 -4.64 -3.50 -7.82
CA LEU A 80 -3.42 -3.00 -7.17
C LEU A 80 -2.15 -3.66 -7.74
N GLU A 81 -2.16 -4.97 -7.99
CA GLU A 81 -1.03 -5.66 -8.63
C GLU A 81 -0.74 -5.07 -10.01
N VAL A 82 -1.77 -4.90 -10.85
CA VAL A 82 -1.63 -4.28 -12.18
C VAL A 82 -1.04 -2.88 -12.06
N PHE A 83 -1.49 -2.07 -11.10
CA PHE A 83 -0.95 -0.74 -10.86
C PHE A 83 0.53 -0.77 -10.45
N VAL A 84 0.88 -1.64 -9.49
CA VAL A 84 2.26 -1.80 -9.01
C VAL A 84 3.18 -2.25 -10.16
N GLU A 85 2.75 -3.19 -10.99
CA GLU A 85 3.54 -3.64 -12.15
C GLU A 85 3.83 -2.50 -13.14
N LYS A 86 2.85 -1.62 -13.40
CA LYS A 86 3.03 -0.44 -14.26
C LYS A 86 4.01 0.58 -13.67
N ARG A 87 4.09 0.70 -12.33
CA ARG A 87 4.81 1.79 -11.64
C ARG A 87 6.14 1.37 -11.02
N LYS A 88 6.34 0.09 -10.69
CA LYS A 88 7.46 -0.42 -9.87
C LYS A 88 8.83 0.05 -10.35
N ASP A 89 9.04 0.11 -11.66
CA ASP A 89 10.34 0.51 -12.22
C ASP A 89 10.62 2.01 -11.99
N SER A 90 9.58 2.85 -12.06
CA SER A 90 9.70 4.28 -11.78
C SER A 90 9.92 4.57 -10.29
N TRP A 91 9.35 3.74 -9.41
CA TRP A 91 9.59 3.84 -7.97
C TRP A 91 11.00 3.38 -7.58
N ARG A 92 11.52 2.29 -8.18
CA ARG A 92 12.87 1.78 -7.92
C ARG A 92 13.98 2.73 -8.37
N ASN A 93 13.75 3.48 -9.44
CA ASN A 93 14.74 4.45 -9.95
C ASN A 93 14.83 5.72 -9.09
N LYS A 94 13.87 5.96 -8.19
CA LYS A 94 13.82 7.12 -7.31
C LYS A 94 14.32 6.86 -5.88
N THR A 95 14.57 5.60 -5.51
CA THR A 95 15.06 5.23 -4.16
C THR A 95 16.58 5.34 -4.02
N GLY A 96 17.24 6.23 -4.77
CA GLY A 96 18.63 6.62 -4.51
C GLY A 96 18.75 7.33 -3.15
N PRO A 97 19.91 7.29 -2.47
CA PRO A 97 20.02 7.75 -1.09
C PRO A 97 19.96 9.29 -1.04
N GLU A 98 18.75 9.82 -0.91
CA GLU A 98 18.51 11.17 -0.40
C GLU A 98 17.40 11.11 0.66
N LYS A 99 17.74 10.58 1.84
CA LYS A 99 17.32 11.09 3.15
C LYS A 99 18.36 10.69 4.20
#